data_AF-A0AB36KAU2-F1
#
_entry.id   AF-A0AB36KAU2-F1
#
_cell.length_a   1.000
_cell.length_b   1.000
_cell.length_c   1.000
_cell.angle_alpha   90.00
_cell.angle_beta   90.00
_cell.angle_gamma   90.00
#
_symmetry.space_group_name_H-M   'P 1'
#
loop_
_entity.id
_entity.type
_entity.pdbx_description
1 polymer ?
#
loop_
_entity_poly.entity_id
_entity_poly.type
_entity_poly.pdbx_seq_one_letter_code
_entity_poly.pdbx_strand_id
1 'polypeptide(L)'
;MNTKLIDKPTFIGSIGLLLLIVTLLAAFPVTGAEWIAYAKDMMTSKLGVAYLALGLAALFFMVFVIFSDLGQIKLGEKDEKPEFGLASWAAMLFCGGIGASILYWGCIEWAYYYQNPPFQHAPGSEAAIQWASTYGIFHWGPVAWAIYMIPALPISYFFYVRKQPALKISNALMPAIGERRAKGALGKCLDVMFMFGMLGGAATTLGLAAPLINGGLTYLTGLPNNTLTQVGVLVICTAIFAYSSYVGMEKGIKFLSNINFWGSMGLLLFVFIVGPSVFMLETGLDAIGRMMSNFFSMATWAEPFGGYGEFSNTQFPQDWTIFYWAWWLVFAPVMGLFVARISRGRTIKEMVTGAIFFGSMGCALFFIVLGNYGLSLQLGGQLDVVAILNAQGAPAAIFATLDQLPMSTLVIAVFTLLCVIFTATTFDSISYILAAVVQNNVEEEPMRWNRLFWAFALSFLPAVLMFMGGLSTLQTAAIVGGLPLLVISVLLMISFVRAATLDLREQAEYEDPVIHIEAFPQVDPWSHEGAAFGEFESLCQSARQAVEDVQKETEALTSLKREYFGFFKGEILENEMNELSEPQVAKLRKAEKALKDAIARKVRLSQQAEKAHAEYKKLSTDNDEAQVA
;
A
#
# COMPACT_ATOMS: atom_id res chain seq x y z
N MET A 1 35.29 -5.33 20.65
CA MET A 1 33.94 -5.76 20.20
C MET A 1 33.18 -6.33 21.40
N ASN A 2 32.04 -5.77 21.78
CA ASN A 2 31.20 -6.34 22.84
C ASN A 2 30.37 -7.51 22.26
N THR A 3 30.97 -8.69 22.17
CA THR A 3 30.35 -9.89 21.58
C THR A 3 29.28 -10.53 22.45
N LYS A 4 29.07 -10.03 23.69
CA LYS A 4 28.04 -10.56 24.61
C LYS A 4 26.61 -10.28 24.15
N LEU A 5 26.41 -9.23 23.35
CA LEU A 5 25.10 -8.86 22.81
C LEU A 5 24.71 -9.63 21.54
N ILE A 6 25.64 -10.39 20.94
CA ILE A 6 25.38 -11.18 19.73
C ILE A 6 24.68 -12.49 20.09
N ASP A 7 23.60 -12.77 19.36
CA ASP A 7 22.94 -14.05 19.34
C ASP A 7 23.79 -15.07 18.57
N LYS A 8 24.74 -15.70 19.25
CA LYS A 8 25.74 -16.57 18.61
C LYS A 8 25.14 -17.65 17.70
N PRO A 9 24.10 -18.40 18.11
CA PRO A 9 23.48 -19.40 17.23
C PRO A 9 22.99 -18.81 15.90
N THR A 10 22.29 -17.67 15.96
CA THR A 10 21.74 -17.01 14.78
C THR A 10 22.84 -16.42 13.91
N PHE A 11 23.82 -15.75 14.52
CA PHE A 11 24.96 -15.16 13.81
C PHE A 11 25.78 -16.24 13.09
N ILE A 12 26.22 -17.28 13.82
CA ILE A 12 27.05 -18.36 13.30
C ILE A 12 26.28 -19.21 12.29
N GLY A 13 25.01 -19.50 12.56
CA GLY A 13 24.15 -20.24 11.64
C GLY A 13 23.96 -19.52 10.30
N SER A 14 23.69 -18.21 10.35
CA SER A 14 23.46 -17.40 9.14
C SER A 14 24.74 -17.24 8.32
N ILE A 15 25.88 -16.90 8.95
CA ILE A 15 27.15 -16.78 8.23
C ILE A 15 27.65 -18.13 7.72
N GLY A 16 27.48 -19.21 8.50
CA GLY A 16 27.85 -20.56 8.10
C GLY A 16 27.08 -21.02 6.87
N LEU A 17 25.77 -20.76 6.84
CA LEU A 17 24.93 -21.05 5.67
C LEU A 17 25.33 -20.22 4.45
N LEU A 18 25.57 -18.92 4.63
CA LEU A 18 26.06 -18.05 3.55
C LEU A 18 27.38 -18.55 2.97
N LEU A 19 28.39 -18.78 3.82
CA LEU A 19 29.70 -19.24 3.39
C LEU A 19 29.64 -20.62 2.74
N LEU A 20 28.82 -21.54 3.27
CA LEU A 20 28.61 -22.85 2.67
C LEU A 20 28.09 -22.72 1.23
N ILE A 21 27.05 -21.93 1.01
CA ILE A 21 26.45 -21.74 -0.32
C ILE A 21 27.43 -21.05 -1.26
N VAL A 22 28.03 -19.94 -0.82
CA VAL A 22 29.02 -19.18 -1.61
C VAL A 22 30.19 -20.07 -1.99
N THR A 23 30.72 -20.87 -1.06
CA THR A 23 31.86 -21.76 -1.31
C THR A 23 31.50 -22.89 -2.28
N LEU A 24 30.35 -23.53 -2.11
CA LEU A 24 29.91 -24.61 -3.00
C LEU A 24 29.69 -24.11 -4.42
N LEU A 25 29.02 -22.96 -4.57
CA LEU A 25 28.77 -22.34 -5.87
C LEU A 25 30.07 -21.87 -6.54
N ALA A 26 30.99 -21.27 -5.78
CA ALA A 26 32.28 -20.84 -6.31
C ALA A 26 33.21 -22.01 -6.67
N ALA A 27 33.18 -23.11 -5.89
CA ALA A 27 34.01 -24.29 -6.13
C ALA A 27 33.53 -25.12 -7.32
N PHE A 28 32.22 -25.13 -7.58
CA PHE A 28 31.59 -25.91 -8.65
C PHE A 28 30.70 -25.01 -9.52
N PRO A 29 31.25 -24.08 -10.32
CA PRO A 29 30.43 -23.09 -11.03
C PRO A 29 29.49 -23.70 -12.07
N VAL A 30 29.94 -24.72 -12.82
CA VAL A 30 29.10 -25.37 -13.85
C VAL A 30 27.97 -26.19 -13.19
N THR A 31 28.33 -27.14 -12.33
CA THR A 31 27.35 -27.96 -11.60
C THR A 31 26.48 -27.14 -10.65
N GLY A 32 27.02 -26.07 -10.08
CA GLY A 32 26.29 -25.13 -9.25
C GLY A 32 25.21 -24.37 -10.03
N ALA A 33 25.48 -24.00 -11.29
CA ALA A 33 24.45 -23.43 -12.16
C ALA A 33 23.32 -24.44 -12.44
N GLU A 34 23.63 -25.73 -12.61
CA GLU A 34 22.63 -26.79 -12.76
C GLU A 34 21.81 -26.98 -11.47
N TRP A 35 22.44 -26.97 -10.30
CA TRP A 35 21.74 -27.04 -9.00
C TRP A 35 20.79 -25.86 -8.81
N ILE A 36 21.21 -24.66 -9.22
CA ILE A 36 20.39 -23.45 -9.18
C ILE A 36 19.21 -23.58 -10.15
N ALA A 37 19.41 -24.07 -11.37
CA ALA A 37 18.33 -24.27 -12.32
C ALA A 37 17.32 -25.31 -11.81
N TYR A 38 17.79 -26.44 -11.26
CA TYR A 38 16.94 -27.46 -10.65
C TYR A 38 16.16 -26.92 -9.44
N ALA A 39 16.82 -26.15 -8.58
CA ALA A 39 16.16 -25.50 -7.45
C ALA A 39 15.08 -24.52 -7.92
N LYS A 40 15.34 -23.73 -8.97
CA LYS A 40 14.35 -22.82 -9.55
C LYS A 40 13.12 -23.60 -10.01
N ASP A 41 13.29 -24.58 -10.89
CA ASP A 41 12.18 -25.37 -11.43
C ASP A 41 11.39 -26.08 -10.32
N MET A 42 12.08 -26.71 -9.37
CA MET A 42 11.40 -27.35 -8.24
C MET A 42 10.54 -26.36 -7.45
N MET A 43 11.07 -25.16 -7.17
CA MET A 43 10.32 -24.15 -6.41
C MET A 43 9.18 -23.53 -7.21
N THR A 44 9.40 -23.18 -8.48
CA THR A 44 8.39 -22.51 -9.31
C THR A 44 7.30 -23.48 -9.78
N SER A 45 7.68 -24.70 -10.16
CA SER A 45 6.76 -25.67 -10.75
C SER A 45 5.99 -26.48 -9.68
N LYS A 46 6.56 -26.68 -8.48
CA LYS A 46 5.87 -27.41 -7.37
C LYS A 46 5.25 -26.49 -6.34
N LEU A 47 5.89 -25.36 -6.04
CA LEU A 47 5.47 -24.45 -4.96
C LEU A 47 5.03 -23.07 -5.47
N GLY A 48 5.01 -22.83 -6.79
CA GLY A 48 4.58 -21.57 -7.37
C GLY A 48 3.19 -21.13 -6.92
N VAL A 49 2.26 -22.07 -6.80
CA VAL A 49 0.90 -21.81 -6.28
C VAL A 49 0.93 -21.24 -4.85
N ALA A 50 1.88 -21.67 -4.01
CA ALA A 50 1.99 -21.14 -2.65
C ALA A 50 2.43 -19.66 -2.65
N TYR A 51 3.28 -19.24 -3.60
CA TYR A 51 3.65 -17.84 -3.77
C TYR A 51 2.48 -16.99 -4.27
N LEU A 52 1.75 -17.46 -5.29
CA LEU A 52 0.55 -16.78 -5.79
C LEU A 52 -0.51 -16.65 -4.69
N ALA A 53 -0.77 -17.74 -3.96
CA ALA A 53 -1.72 -17.78 -2.85
C ALA A 53 -1.30 -16.83 -1.72
N LEU A 54 -0.01 -16.77 -1.36
CA LEU A 54 0.47 -15.84 -0.35
C LEU A 54 0.28 -14.39 -0.80
N GLY A 55 0.60 -14.04 -2.05
CA GLY A 55 0.40 -12.68 -2.56
C GLY A 55 -1.06 -12.24 -2.44
N LEU A 56 -1.99 -13.10 -2.88
CA LEU A 56 -3.41 -12.81 -2.77
C LEU A 56 -3.91 -12.79 -1.30
N ALA A 57 -3.41 -13.70 -0.46
CA ALA A 57 -3.72 -13.72 0.97
C ALA A 57 -3.19 -12.45 1.67
N ALA A 58 -2.01 -11.96 1.30
CA ALA A 58 -1.46 -10.71 1.81
C ALA A 58 -2.38 -9.53 1.51
N LEU A 59 -2.85 -9.43 0.26
CA LEU A 59 -3.79 -8.37 -0.15
C LEU A 59 -5.09 -8.44 0.64
N PHE A 60 -5.73 -9.61 0.71
CA PHE A 60 -6.98 -9.76 1.47
C PHE A 60 -6.79 -9.54 2.97
N PHE A 61 -5.66 -9.95 3.52
CA PHE A 61 -5.31 -9.68 4.91
C PHE A 61 -5.16 -8.17 5.18
N MET A 62 -4.52 -7.42 4.27
CA MET A 62 -4.44 -5.96 4.40
C MET A 62 -5.81 -5.29 4.30
N VAL A 63 -6.68 -5.76 3.40
CA VAL A 63 -8.08 -5.29 3.32
C VAL A 63 -8.81 -5.57 4.63
N PHE A 64 -8.69 -6.78 5.19
CA PHE A 64 -9.25 -7.11 6.50
C PHE A 64 -8.75 -6.19 7.61
N VAL A 65 -7.45 -5.90 7.66
CA VAL A 65 -6.87 -4.97 8.66
C VAL A 65 -7.40 -3.55 8.49
N ILE A 66 -7.53 -3.05 7.25
CA ILE A 66 -8.04 -1.70 6.96
C ILE A 66 -9.47 -1.49 7.46
N PHE A 67 -10.32 -2.51 7.34
CA PHE A 67 -11.75 -2.44 7.68
C PHE A 67 -12.11 -3.01 9.06
N SER A 68 -11.14 -3.54 9.81
CA SER A 68 -11.34 -4.01 11.18
C SER A 68 -10.91 -2.98 12.22
N ASP A 69 -11.26 -3.24 13.49
CA ASP A 69 -10.85 -2.41 14.63
C ASP A 69 -9.32 -2.38 14.79
N LEU A 70 -8.63 -3.42 14.31
CA LEU A 70 -7.17 -3.46 14.28
C LEU A 70 -6.56 -2.32 13.47
N GLY A 71 -7.26 -1.89 12.41
CA GLY A 71 -6.85 -0.74 11.59
C GLY A 71 -6.93 0.59 12.33
N GLN A 72 -7.77 0.71 13.36
CA GLN A 72 -7.93 1.93 14.14
C GLN A 72 -6.82 2.14 15.17
N ILE A 73 -6.01 1.11 15.43
CA ILE A 73 -4.91 1.17 16.39
C ILE A 73 -3.89 2.23 15.94
N LYS A 74 -3.57 3.15 16.84
CA LYS A 74 -2.57 4.19 16.62
C LYS A 74 -1.16 3.69 16.93
N LEU A 75 -0.22 3.96 16.02
CA LEU A 75 1.20 3.61 16.15
C LEU A 75 1.94 4.66 16.99
N GLY A 76 1.78 4.59 18.30
CA GLY A 76 2.40 5.52 19.24
C GLY A 76 1.47 5.85 20.41
N GLU A 77 1.71 6.99 21.06
CA GLU A 77 0.83 7.49 22.12
C GLU A 77 -0.48 8.08 21.56
N LYS A 78 -1.52 8.16 22.42
CA LYS A 78 -2.86 8.67 22.07
C LYS A 78 -2.79 10.03 21.34
N ASP A 79 -2.03 10.97 21.88
CA ASP A 79 -1.91 12.34 21.36
C ASP A 79 -0.68 12.54 20.45
N GLU A 80 0.05 11.48 20.13
CA GLU A 80 1.24 11.57 19.29
C GLU A 80 0.87 11.95 17.86
N LYS A 81 1.51 12.99 17.32
CA LYS A 81 1.26 13.43 15.94
C LYS A 81 2.14 12.67 14.96
N PRO A 82 1.69 12.47 13.71
CA PRO A 82 2.52 12.10 12.58
C PRO A 82 3.90 12.77 12.58
N GLU A 83 4.98 12.00 12.61
CA GLU A 83 6.35 12.55 12.57
C GLU A 83 6.63 13.27 11.25
N PHE A 84 6.10 12.73 10.16
CA PHE A 84 6.17 13.30 8.82
C PHE A 84 4.78 13.74 8.35
N GLY A 85 4.69 14.92 7.73
CA GLY A 85 3.45 15.38 7.07
C GLY A 85 3.06 14.49 5.90
N LEU A 86 1.78 14.50 5.50
CA LEU A 86 1.22 13.57 4.50
C LEU A 86 2.00 13.57 3.16
N ALA A 87 2.31 14.74 2.61
CA ALA A 87 3.04 14.84 1.34
C ALA A 87 4.46 14.27 1.43
N SER A 88 5.18 14.56 2.52
CA SER A 88 6.53 14.03 2.76
C SER A 88 6.50 12.51 2.96
N TRP A 89 5.51 12.01 3.71
CA TRP A 89 5.33 10.59 3.92
C TRP A 89 4.95 9.84 2.64
N ALA A 90 4.05 10.38 1.83
CA ALA A 90 3.70 9.84 0.52
C ALA A 90 4.92 9.80 -0.41
N ALA A 91 5.72 10.87 -0.44
CA ALA A 91 6.97 10.92 -1.20
C ALA A 91 8.00 9.86 -0.75
N MET A 92 8.13 9.65 0.57
CA MET A 92 9.01 8.61 1.11
C MET A 92 8.52 7.21 0.78
N LEU A 93 7.20 6.94 0.81
CA LEU A 93 6.65 5.66 0.38
C LEU A 93 6.87 5.44 -1.12
N PHE A 94 6.60 6.45 -1.93
CA PHE A 94 6.78 6.43 -3.37
C PHE A 94 8.20 6.03 -3.78
N CYS A 95 9.23 6.63 -3.18
CA CYS A 95 10.63 6.40 -3.58
C CYS A 95 11.38 5.39 -2.70
N GLY A 96 10.92 5.15 -1.47
CA GLY A 96 11.65 4.32 -0.50
C GLY A 96 11.47 2.82 -0.69
N GLY A 97 10.38 2.39 -1.35
CA GLY A 97 9.97 0.97 -1.42
C GLY A 97 10.77 0.06 -2.34
N ILE A 98 11.57 0.65 -3.22
CA ILE A 98 11.84 0.02 -4.50
C ILE A 98 13.34 0.02 -4.85
N GLY A 99 14.08 1.05 -4.46
CA GLY A 99 15.54 1.10 -4.66
C GLY A 99 15.94 1.16 -6.14
N ALA A 100 17.15 0.71 -6.46
CA ALA A 100 17.73 0.85 -7.81
C ALA A 100 17.06 -0.08 -8.84
N SER A 101 16.31 -1.09 -8.39
CA SER A 101 15.69 -2.07 -9.28
C SER A 101 14.56 -1.47 -10.12
N ILE A 102 13.87 -0.40 -9.66
CA ILE A 102 12.86 0.27 -10.49
C ILE A 102 13.47 0.95 -11.71
N LEU A 103 14.70 1.45 -11.58
CA LEU A 103 15.44 2.05 -12.70
C LEU A 103 15.86 0.96 -13.69
N TYR A 104 16.12 -0.26 -13.23
CA TYR A 104 16.37 -1.41 -14.09
C TYR A 104 15.08 -1.84 -14.81
N TRP A 105 14.11 -2.33 -14.04
CA TRP A 105 12.92 -3.00 -14.57
C TRP A 105 11.91 -2.05 -15.18
N GLY A 106 11.73 -0.86 -14.61
CA GLY A 106 10.86 0.18 -15.17
C GLY A 106 11.25 0.57 -16.60
N CYS A 107 12.53 0.42 -16.98
CA CYS A 107 13.00 0.72 -18.34
C CYS A 107 12.88 -0.46 -19.33
N ILE A 108 12.98 -1.71 -18.86
CA ILE A 108 13.24 -2.86 -19.76
C ILE A 108 12.31 -4.05 -19.58
N GLU A 109 11.54 -4.14 -18.51
CA GLU A 109 10.66 -5.30 -18.23
C GLU A 109 9.66 -5.55 -19.37
N TRP A 110 9.10 -4.48 -19.94
CA TRP A 110 8.19 -4.54 -21.08
C TRP A 110 8.79 -5.30 -22.27
N ALA A 111 10.11 -5.22 -22.51
CA ALA A 111 10.76 -5.86 -23.65
C ALA A 111 10.82 -7.38 -23.50
N TYR A 112 10.82 -7.88 -22.27
CA TYR A 112 10.70 -9.31 -22.02
C TYR A 112 9.26 -9.78 -22.26
N TYR A 113 8.26 -9.01 -21.83
CA TYR A 113 6.84 -9.32 -22.04
C TYR A 113 6.42 -9.21 -23.50
N TYR A 114 7.05 -8.31 -24.25
CA TYR A 114 6.86 -8.20 -25.68
C TYR A 114 7.33 -9.48 -26.42
N GLN A 115 8.43 -10.09 -25.95
CA GLN A 115 9.04 -11.29 -26.56
C GLN A 115 8.42 -12.61 -26.07
N ASN A 116 8.03 -12.69 -24.80
CA ASN A 116 7.35 -13.84 -24.22
C ASN A 116 6.13 -13.33 -23.44
N PRO A 117 5.02 -13.03 -24.11
CA PRO A 117 3.86 -12.44 -23.48
C PRO A 117 3.09 -13.45 -22.61
N PRO A 118 2.34 -12.96 -21.61
CA PRO A 118 1.44 -13.79 -20.83
C PRO A 118 0.28 -14.34 -21.68
N PHE A 119 -0.47 -15.30 -21.13
CA PHE A 119 -1.68 -15.87 -21.73
C PHE A 119 -1.49 -16.43 -23.15
N GLN A 120 -0.29 -16.96 -23.44
CA GLN A 120 0.04 -17.63 -24.70
C GLN A 120 -0.16 -16.77 -25.96
N HIS A 121 -0.10 -15.44 -25.84
CA HIS A 121 -0.16 -14.56 -27.00
C HIS A 121 1.09 -14.70 -27.88
N ALA A 122 0.98 -14.32 -29.16
CA ALA A 122 2.12 -14.35 -30.06
C ALA A 122 3.11 -13.21 -29.74
N PRO A 123 4.43 -13.46 -29.69
CA PRO A 123 5.44 -12.43 -29.52
C PRO A 123 5.29 -11.30 -30.55
N GLY A 124 5.43 -10.05 -30.08
CA GLY A 124 5.30 -8.85 -30.91
C GLY A 124 3.91 -8.55 -31.49
N SER A 125 2.89 -9.33 -31.14
CA SER A 125 1.50 -9.02 -31.51
C SER A 125 0.95 -7.81 -30.74
N GLU A 126 -0.18 -7.26 -31.20
CA GLU A 126 -0.88 -6.20 -30.49
C GLU A 126 -1.24 -6.59 -29.04
N ALA A 127 -1.66 -7.84 -28.83
CA ALA A 127 -1.93 -8.36 -27.50
C ALA A 127 -0.65 -8.41 -26.63
N ALA A 128 0.50 -8.78 -27.21
CA ALA A 128 1.78 -8.76 -26.51
C ALA A 128 2.16 -7.33 -26.07
N ILE A 129 1.93 -6.33 -26.93
CA ILE A 129 2.17 -4.91 -26.61
C ILE A 129 1.28 -4.46 -25.45
N GLN A 130 -0.02 -4.77 -25.51
CA GLN A 130 -0.99 -4.41 -24.46
C GLN A 130 -0.62 -5.03 -23.10
N TRP A 131 -0.19 -6.29 -23.08
CA TRP A 131 0.24 -6.93 -21.84
C TRP A 131 1.62 -6.49 -21.36
N ALA A 132 2.52 -6.14 -22.27
CA ALA A 132 3.86 -5.66 -21.95
C ALA A 132 3.84 -4.33 -21.18
N SER A 133 2.92 -3.42 -21.51
CA SER A 133 2.72 -2.18 -20.75
C SER A 133 1.95 -2.40 -19.44
N THR A 134 1.21 -3.51 -19.31
CA THR A 134 0.31 -3.79 -18.18
C THR A 134 1.00 -4.53 -17.03
N TYR A 135 1.76 -5.59 -17.32
CA TYR A 135 2.23 -6.51 -16.27
C TYR A 135 3.25 -5.89 -15.30
N GLY A 136 4.04 -4.90 -15.73
CA GLY A 136 4.93 -4.17 -14.84
C GLY A 136 4.15 -3.42 -13.73
N ILE A 137 3.03 -2.78 -14.09
CA ILE A 137 2.16 -2.10 -13.11
C ILE A 137 1.56 -3.11 -12.13
N PHE A 138 1.23 -4.32 -12.58
CA PHE A 138 0.72 -5.39 -11.73
C PHE A 138 1.79 -5.93 -10.76
N HIS A 139 2.96 -6.31 -11.27
CA HIS A 139 4.03 -6.92 -10.46
C HIS A 139 4.59 -5.99 -9.38
N TRP A 140 4.55 -4.68 -9.62
CA TRP A 140 5.04 -3.65 -8.69
C TRP A 140 3.87 -2.89 -8.01
N GLY A 141 2.64 -3.40 -8.18
CA GLY A 141 1.41 -2.78 -7.73
C GLY A 141 0.93 -3.27 -6.36
N PRO A 142 -0.40 -3.28 -6.12
CA PRO A 142 -0.97 -3.45 -4.78
C PRO A 142 -0.55 -4.73 -4.03
N VAL A 143 -0.35 -5.84 -4.75
CA VAL A 143 0.04 -7.12 -4.13
C VAL A 143 1.46 -7.07 -3.59
N ALA A 144 2.41 -6.43 -4.30
CA ALA A 144 3.79 -6.28 -3.84
C ALA A 144 3.85 -5.49 -2.53
N TRP A 145 3.11 -4.38 -2.48
CA TRP A 145 3.02 -3.54 -1.30
C TRP A 145 2.26 -4.21 -0.15
N ALA A 146 1.26 -5.04 -0.44
CA ALA A 146 0.61 -5.85 0.57
C ALA A 146 1.57 -6.88 1.21
N ILE A 147 2.44 -7.50 0.43
CA ILE A 147 3.47 -8.43 0.96
C ILE A 147 4.44 -7.68 1.89
N TYR A 148 4.87 -6.48 1.53
CA TYR A 148 5.70 -5.64 2.41
C TYR A 148 5.03 -5.31 3.75
N MET A 149 3.70 -5.23 3.76
CA MET A 149 2.96 -4.88 4.98
C MET A 149 2.89 -6.05 5.98
N ILE A 150 3.15 -7.29 5.56
CA ILE A 150 3.12 -8.47 6.44
C ILE A 150 4.07 -8.31 7.62
N PRO A 151 5.38 -8.03 7.43
CA PRO A 151 6.26 -7.73 8.56
C PRO A 151 6.08 -6.30 9.09
N ALA A 152 5.63 -5.33 8.28
CA ALA A 152 5.45 -3.95 8.74
C ALA A 152 4.48 -3.84 9.92
N LEU A 153 3.36 -4.57 9.86
CA LEU A 153 2.34 -4.59 10.91
C LEU A 153 2.90 -5.00 12.29
N PRO A 154 3.40 -6.23 12.49
CA PRO A 154 3.95 -6.64 13.78
C PRO A 154 5.16 -5.79 14.17
N ILE A 155 6.03 -5.38 13.25
CA ILE A 155 7.16 -4.51 13.59
C ILE A 155 6.67 -3.19 14.17
N SER A 156 5.76 -2.50 13.47
CA SER A 156 5.20 -1.22 13.95
C SER A 156 4.44 -1.39 15.26
N TYR A 157 3.69 -2.49 15.40
CA TYR A 157 2.88 -2.75 16.58
C TYR A 157 3.74 -3.02 17.81
N PHE A 158 4.67 -3.96 17.72
CA PHE A 158 5.54 -4.28 18.85
C PHE A 158 6.46 -3.12 19.22
N PHE A 159 6.96 -2.38 18.22
CA PHE A 159 7.86 -1.26 18.46
C PHE A 159 7.13 -0.04 19.04
N TYR A 160 6.04 0.42 18.43
CA TYR A 160 5.38 1.67 18.82
C TYR A 160 4.26 1.51 19.85
N VAL A 161 3.54 0.39 19.84
CA VAL A 161 2.42 0.14 20.78
C VAL A 161 2.93 -0.60 22.02
N ARG A 162 3.61 -1.74 21.83
CA ARG A 162 4.11 -2.56 22.96
C ARG A 162 5.47 -2.11 23.51
N LYS A 163 6.11 -1.11 22.89
CA LYS A 163 7.43 -0.57 23.27
C LYS A 163 8.50 -1.65 23.43
N GLN A 164 8.44 -2.68 22.59
CA GLN A 164 9.42 -3.76 22.59
C GLN A 164 10.58 -3.41 21.66
N PRO A 165 11.81 -3.28 22.19
CA PRO A 165 12.97 -2.83 21.42
C PRO A 165 13.50 -3.88 20.43
N ALA A 166 13.07 -5.14 20.54
CA ALA A 166 13.67 -6.23 19.79
C ALA A 166 13.02 -6.43 18.41
N LEU A 167 13.77 -6.11 17.35
CA LEU A 167 13.46 -6.42 15.94
C LEU A 167 13.65 -7.90 15.56
N LYS A 168 13.75 -8.81 16.55
CA LYS A 168 13.88 -10.24 16.25
C LYS A 168 12.55 -10.82 15.80
N ILE A 169 12.60 -11.55 14.69
CA ILE A 169 11.43 -12.21 14.12
C ILE A 169 10.90 -13.28 15.05
N SER A 170 11.77 -14.08 15.66
CA SER A 170 11.38 -15.05 16.69
C SER A 170 10.55 -14.44 17.83
N ASN A 171 10.89 -13.22 18.27
CA ASN A 171 10.12 -12.49 19.27
C ASN A 171 8.77 -12.01 18.72
N ALA A 172 8.77 -11.45 17.51
CA ALA A 172 7.53 -11.03 16.84
C ALA A 172 6.56 -12.20 16.59
N LEU A 173 7.05 -13.44 16.54
CA LEU A 173 6.26 -14.66 16.40
C LEU A 173 5.75 -15.24 17.73
N MET A 174 6.14 -14.68 18.88
CA MET A 174 5.80 -15.21 20.20
C MET A 174 4.28 -15.41 20.41
N PRO A 175 3.37 -14.49 20.05
CA PRO A 175 1.92 -14.73 20.09
C PRO A 175 1.43 -15.90 19.23
N ALA A 176 2.12 -16.22 18.13
CA ALA A 176 1.74 -17.33 17.25
C ALA A 176 2.25 -18.68 17.78
N ILE A 177 3.52 -18.77 18.18
CA ILE A 177 4.20 -20.05 18.48
C ILE A 177 4.44 -20.31 19.98
N GLY A 178 4.28 -19.29 20.82
CA GLY A 178 4.52 -19.33 22.26
C GLY A 178 5.98 -19.05 22.67
N GLU A 179 6.17 -18.52 23.87
CA GLU A 179 7.47 -18.06 24.40
C GLU A 179 8.56 -19.14 24.37
N ARG A 180 8.25 -20.35 24.85
CA ARG A 180 9.21 -21.47 24.89
C ARG A 180 9.77 -21.79 23.51
N ARG A 181 8.93 -21.75 22.47
CA ARG A 181 9.34 -22.06 21.09
C ARG A 181 10.09 -20.88 20.46
N ALA A 182 9.63 -19.65 20.70
CA ALA A 182 10.27 -18.42 20.26
C ALA A 182 11.69 -18.24 20.83
N LYS A 183 11.89 -18.54 22.11
CA LYS A 183 13.22 -18.44 22.76
C LYS A 183 14.09 -19.69 22.57
N GLY A 184 13.50 -20.80 22.15
CA GLY A 184 14.17 -22.09 21.95
C GLY A 184 14.76 -22.30 20.56
N ALA A 185 15.09 -23.55 20.24
CA ALA A 185 15.73 -23.92 18.96
C ALA A 185 14.89 -23.56 17.73
N LEU A 186 13.55 -23.66 17.83
CA LEU A 186 12.66 -23.30 16.72
C LEU A 186 12.79 -21.81 16.36
N GLY A 187 12.75 -20.91 17.35
CA GLY A 187 12.92 -19.49 17.11
C GLY A 187 14.28 -19.14 16.50
N LYS A 188 15.37 -19.77 16.96
CA LYS A 188 16.69 -19.61 16.35
C LYS A 188 16.74 -20.10 14.90
N CYS A 189 16.08 -21.22 14.60
CA CYS A 189 15.96 -21.71 13.23
C CYS A 189 15.19 -20.72 12.34
N LEU A 190 14.07 -20.18 12.83
CA LEU A 190 13.28 -19.18 12.11
C LEU A 190 14.08 -17.89 11.87
N ASP A 191 14.85 -17.42 12.84
CA ASP A 191 15.72 -16.26 12.67
C ASP A 191 16.82 -16.52 11.62
N VAL A 192 17.46 -17.69 11.61
CA VAL A 192 18.46 -18.06 10.59
C VAL A 192 17.83 -18.18 9.20
N MET A 193 16.66 -18.80 9.09
CA MET A 193 15.94 -18.94 7.83
C MET A 193 15.46 -17.59 7.27
N PHE A 194 15.07 -16.69 8.17
CA PHE A 194 14.74 -15.31 7.81
C PHE A 194 15.97 -14.55 7.28
N MET A 195 17.10 -14.66 7.97
CA MET A 195 18.37 -14.06 7.54
C MET A 195 18.78 -14.60 6.16
N PHE A 196 18.63 -15.90 5.95
CA PHE A 196 18.89 -16.53 4.65
C PHE A 196 18.03 -15.95 3.54
N GLY A 197 16.72 -15.77 3.78
CA GLY A 197 15.83 -15.11 2.83
C GLY A 197 16.32 -13.71 2.46
N MET A 198 16.65 -12.88 3.45
CA MET A 198 17.14 -11.51 3.20
C MET A 198 18.46 -11.48 2.42
N LEU A 199 19.37 -12.44 2.65
CA LEU A 199 20.60 -12.58 1.87
C LEU A 199 20.30 -12.87 0.39
N GLY A 200 19.30 -13.71 0.10
CA GLY A 200 18.81 -13.97 -1.26
C GLY A 200 18.28 -12.70 -1.93
N GLY A 201 17.41 -11.94 -1.26
CA GLY A 201 16.86 -10.69 -1.79
C GLY A 201 17.92 -9.61 -2.03
N ALA A 202 18.91 -9.52 -1.13
CA ALA A 202 20.04 -8.63 -1.30
C ALA A 202 20.92 -9.02 -2.48
N ALA A 203 21.14 -10.33 -2.68
CA ALA A 203 21.90 -10.84 -3.81
C ALA A 203 21.24 -10.48 -5.14
N THR A 204 19.93 -10.65 -5.27
CA THR A 204 19.20 -10.24 -6.48
C THR A 204 19.29 -8.74 -6.70
N THR A 205 19.02 -7.93 -5.68
CA THR A 205 19.00 -6.45 -5.80
C THR A 205 20.38 -5.90 -6.18
N LEU A 206 21.45 -6.36 -5.53
CA LEU A 206 22.81 -5.96 -5.86
C LEU A 206 23.27 -6.49 -7.21
N GLY A 207 22.91 -7.73 -7.54
CA GLY A 207 23.26 -8.37 -8.80
C GLY A 207 22.67 -7.66 -10.01
N LEU A 208 21.52 -6.99 -9.85
CA LEU A 208 20.92 -6.13 -10.88
C LEU A 208 21.55 -4.73 -10.91
N ALA A 209 21.84 -4.16 -9.74
CA ALA A 209 22.37 -2.80 -9.63
C ALA A 209 23.82 -2.67 -10.13
N ALA A 210 24.69 -3.64 -9.84
CA ALA A 210 26.11 -3.54 -10.18
C ALA A 210 26.38 -3.47 -11.70
N PRO A 211 25.78 -4.31 -12.56
CA PRO A 211 25.89 -4.17 -14.02
C PRO A 211 25.30 -2.85 -14.53
N LEU A 212 24.23 -2.35 -13.90
CA LEU A 212 23.60 -1.09 -14.30
C LEU A 212 24.52 0.10 -14.00
N ILE A 213 25.12 0.16 -12.80
CA ILE A 213 26.10 1.20 -12.45
C ILE A 213 27.34 1.09 -13.37
N ASN A 214 27.81 -0.12 -13.66
CA ASN A 214 28.97 -0.33 -14.54
C ASN A 214 28.69 0.13 -15.98
N GLY A 215 27.49 -0.12 -16.51
CA GLY A 215 27.07 0.36 -17.83
C GLY A 215 27.08 1.89 -17.91
N GLY A 216 26.60 2.56 -16.88
CA GLY A 216 26.61 4.02 -16.79
C GLY A 216 28.02 4.60 -16.74
N LEU A 217 28.89 4.01 -15.91
CA LEU A 217 30.30 4.40 -15.85
C LEU A 217 31.03 4.15 -17.17
N THR A 218 30.77 3.02 -17.81
CA THR A 218 31.33 2.70 -19.14
C THR A 218 30.94 3.77 -20.15
N TYR A 219 29.67 4.13 -20.23
CA TYR A 219 29.19 5.17 -21.14
C TYR A 219 29.85 6.53 -20.84
N LEU A 220 29.96 6.92 -19.57
CA LEU A 220 30.44 8.25 -19.18
C LEU A 220 31.97 8.41 -19.27
N THR A 221 32.72 7.33 -19.05
CA THR A 221 34.19 7.37 -18.92
C THR A 221 34.93 6.65 -20.04
N GLY A 222 34.23 5.84 -20.84
CA GLY A 222 34.82 4.97 -21.85
C GLY A 222 35.54 3.74 -21.28
N LEU A 223 35.42 3.47 -19.97
CA LEU A 223 35.99 2.26 -19.36
C LEU A 223 35.38 0.99 -20.01
N PRO A 224 36.15 -0.08 -20.20
CA PRO A 224 35.64 -1.31 -20.81
C PRO A 224 34.58 -1.96 -19.92
N ASN A 225 33.45 -2.39 -20.49
CA ASN A 225 32.43 -3.15 -19.75
C ASN A 225 32.80 -4.63 -19.68
N ASN A 226 33.68 -5.00 -18.74
CA ASN A 226 34.08 -6.38 -18.52
C ASN A 226 33.94 -6.79 -17.05
N THR A 227 34.16 -8.07 -16.78
CA THR A 227 34.06 -8.66 -15.45
C THR A 227 34.90 -7.92 -14.42
N LEU A 228 36.13 -7.50 -14.78
CA LEU A 228 37.03 -6.81 -13.87
C LEU A 228 36.47 -5.44 -13.45
N THR A 229 35.93 -4.66 -14.39
CA THR A 229 35.32 -3.37 -14.07
C THR A 229 34.06 -3.52 -13.23
N GLN A 230 33.22 -4.52 -13.51
CA GLN A 230 32.01 -4.78 -12.72
C GLN A 230 32.35 -5.13 -11.26
N VAL A 231 33.41 -5.91 -11.05
CA VAL A 231 33.92 -6.21 -9.70
C VAL A 231 34.47 -4.98 -9.00
N GLY A 232 35.27 -4.19 -9.73
CA GLY A 232 35.80 -2.93 -9.20
C GLY A 232 34.68 -2.01 -8.73
N VAL A 233 33.63 -1.85 -9.54
CA VAL A 233 32.43 -1.06 -9.20
C VAL A 233 31.73 -1.63 -7.97
N LEU A 234 31.50 -2.95 -7.92
CA LEU A 234 30.86 -3.59 -6.77
C LEU A 234 31.66 -3.36 -5.47
N VAL A 235 32.98 -3.54 -5.51
CA VAL A 235 33.88 -3.36 -4.35
C VAL A 235 33.91 -1.90 -3.90
N ILE A 236 34.03 -0.96 -4.83
CA ILE A 236 34.03 0.48 -4.53
C ILE A 236 32.68 0.91 -3.94
N CYS A 237 31.57 0.50 -4.55
CA CYS A 237 30.23 0.76 -4.02
C CYS A 237 30.07 0.19 -2.61
N THR A 238 30.43 -1.09 -2.42
CA THR A 238 30.41 -1.76 -1.12
C THR A 238 31.23 -0.98 -0.09
N ALA A 239 32.44 -0.52 -0.43
CA ALA A 239 33.31 0.24 0.47
C ALA A 239 32.72 1.61 0.85
N ILE A 240 32.17 2.35 -0.13
CA ILE A 240 31.50 3.64 0.11
C ILE A 240 30.33 3.45 1.08
N PHE A 241 29.52 2.42 0.86
CA PHE A 241 28.30 2.19 1.65
C PHE A 241 28.60 1.60 3.02
N ALA A 242 29.60 0.73 3.12
CA ALA A 242 30.15 0.22 4.37
C ALA A 242 30.64 1.39 5.26
N TYR A 243 31.34 2.37 4.67
CA TYR A 243 31.76 3.57 5.39
C TYR A 243 30.56 4.41 5.85
N SER A 244 29.57 4.64 4.99
CA SER A 244 28.32 5.35 5.37
C SER A 244 27.60 4.66 6.54
N SER A 245 27.53 3.33 6.52
CA SER A 245 26.91 2.50 7.57
C SER A 245 27.64 2.64 8.91
N TYR A 246 28.97 2.78 8.88
CA TYR A 246 29.80 2.93 10.09
C TYR A 246 29.66 4.29 10.76
N VAL A 247 29.57 5.36 9.97
CA VAL A 247 29.51 6.74 10.49
C VAL A 247 28.17 7.03 11.17
N GLY A 248 27.12 6.22 10.92
CA GLY A 248 25.81 6.38 11.57
C GLY A 248 25.09 7.63 11.06
N MET A 249 24.95 7.72 9.75
CA MET A 249 24.57 8.96 9.08
C MET A 249 23.05 9.13 9.01
N GLU A 250 22.33 9.28 10.14
CA GLU A 250 20.90 9.62 10.14
C GLU A 250 20.61 10.85 9.26
N LYS A 251 21.46 11.88 9.34
CA LYS A 251 21.39 13.08 8.48
C LYS A 251 21.72 12.80 7.02
N GLY A 252 22.63 11.86 6.76
CA GLY A 252 23.12 11.54 5.44
C GLY A 252 22.17 10.69 4.63
N ILE A 253 21.57 9.67 5.25
CA ILE A 253 20.53 8.84 4.62
C ILE A 253 19.35 9.74 4.24
N LYS A 254 18.90 10.63 5.13
CA LYS A 254 17.84 11.59 4.83
C LYS A 254 18.18 12.50 3.63
N PHE A 255 19.42 13.00 3.57
CA PHE A 255 19.89 13.83 2.46
C PHE A 255 19.95 13.04 1.13
N LEU A 256 20.53 11.85 1.15
CA LEU A 256 20.64 10.97 -0.02
C LEU A 256 19.27 10.52 -0.53
N SER A 257 18.35 10.15 0.38
CA SER A 257 16.97 9.81 0.01
C SER A 257 16.22 10.99 -0.60
N ASN A 258 16.45 12.22 -0.12
CA ASN A 258 15.87 13.42 -0.74
C ASN A 258 16.42 13.69 -2.15
N ILE A 259 17.74 13.52 -2.35
CA ILE A 259 18.35 13.61 -3.69
C ILE A 259 17.73 12.57 -4.61
N ASN A 260 17.60 11.33 -4.14
CA ASN A 260 16.98 10.26 -4.93
C ASN A 260 15.54 10.58 -5.31
N PHE A 261 14.74 11.07 -4.36
CA PHE A 261 13.36 11.45 -4.62
C PHE A 261 13.28 12.54 -5.69
N TRP A 262 13.91 13.70 -5.45
CA TRP A 262 13.82 14.82 -6.37
C TRP A 262 14.52 14.56 -7.71
N GLY A 263 15.63 13.84 -7.70
CA GLY A 263 16.34 13.44 -8.90
C GLY A 263 15.55 12.45 -9.74
N SER A 264 14.87 11.47 -9.12
CA SER A 264 13.99 10.55 -9.84
C SER A 264 12.77 11.27 -10.41
N MET A 265 12.13 12.16 -9.64
CA MET A 265 11.01 12.96 -10.12
C MET A 265 11.42 13.91 -11.25
N GLY A 266 12.58 14.54 -11.14
CA GLY A 266 13.15 15.36 -12.21
C GLY A 266 13.45 14.56 -13.47
N LEU A 267 14.02 13.37 -13.33
CA LEU A 267 14.28 12.46 -14.46
C LEU A 267 12.99 12.03 -15.15
N LEU A 268 11.99 11.55 -14.40
CA LEU A 268 10.70 11.13 -14.97
C LEU A 268 10.01 12.32 -15.65
N LEU A 269 9.98 13.49 -15.01
CA LEU A 269 9.37 14.69 -15.59
C LEU A 269 10.09 15.10 -16.89
N PHE A 270 11.42 15.04 -16.91
CA PHE A 270 12.21 15.34 -18.09
C PHE A 270 11.88 14.38 -19.24
N VAL A 271 11.96 13.06 -19.01
CA VAL A 271 11.63 12.03 -20.02
C VAL A 271 10.20 12.17 -20.51
N PHE A 272 9.27 12.46 -19.61
CA PHE A 272 7.88 12.69 -19.95
C PHE A 272 7.68 13.89 -20.89
N ILE A 273 8.37 15.01 -20.65
CA ILE A 273 8.25 16.23 -21.47
C ILE A 273 8.90 16.06 -22.85
N VAL A 274 10.06 15.41 -22.92
CA VAL A 274 10.83 15.30 -24.18
C VAL A 274 10.44 14.08 -25.02
N GLY A 275 9.91 13.03 -24.39
CA GLY A 275 9.40 11.84 -25.07
C GLY A 275 7.96 12.01 -25.59
N PRO A 276 7.36 10.97 -26.19
CA PRO A 276 6.00 11.03 -26.69
C PRO A 276 4.96 10.97 -25.54
N SER A 277 4.74 12.11 -24.87
CA SER A 277 3.93 12.19 -23.64
C SER A 277 2.51 11.65 -23.81
N VAL A 278 1.87 11.91 -24.96
CA VAL A 278 0.51 11.43 -25.24
C VAL A 278 0.49 9.90 -25.30
N PHE A 279 1.43 9.29 -26.03
CA PHE A 279 1.55 7.84 -26.10
C PHE A 279 1.78 7.22 -24.72
N MET A 280 2.65 7.83 -23.90
CA MET A 280 2.91 7.36 -22.53
C MET A 280 1.63 7.38 -21.68
N LEU A 281 0.85 8.47 -21.73
CA LEU A 281 -0.38 8.60 -20.95
C LEU A 281 -1.51 7.69 -21.45
N GLU A 282 -1.74 7.61 -22.76
CA GLU A 282 -2.78 6.76 -23.33
C GLU A 282 -2.49 5.29 -23.06
N THR A 283 -1.26 4.85 -23.31
CA THR A 283 -0.81 3.47 -23.02
C THR A 283 -0.85 3.19 -21.53
N GLY A 284 -0.44 4.14 -20.69
CA GLY A 284 -0.48 4.01 -19.24
C GLY A 284 -1.90 3.90 -18.67
N LEU A 285 -2.83 4.71 -19.18
CA LEU A 285 -4.23 4.68 -18.76
C LEU A 285 -4.92 3.38 -19.20
N ASP A 286 -4.67 2.92 -20.44
CA ASP A 286 -5.15 1.62 -20.92
C ASP A 286 -4.58 0.47 -20.06
N ALA A 287 -3.28 0.50 -19.76
CA ALA A 287 -2.62 -0.49 -18.92
C ALA A 287 -3.23 -0.57 -17.51
N ILE A 288 -3.53 0.57 -16.86
CA ILE A 288 -4.22 0.60 -15.57
C ILE A 288 -5.63 -0.02 -15.69
N GLY A 289 -6.40 0.39 -16.69
CA GLY A 289 -7.75 -0.14 -16.93
C GLY A 289 -7.76 -1.65 -17.15
N ARG A 290 -6.80 -2.15 -17.94
CA ARG A 290 -6.60 -3.57 -18.23
C ARG A 290 -6.17 -4.36 -17.00
N MET A 291 -5.22 -3.82 -16.22
CA MET A 291 -4.77 -4.42 -14.96
C MET A 291 -5.95 -4.58 -14.00
N MET A 292 -6.75 -3.55 -13.80
CA MET A 292 -7.89 -3.60 -12.87
C MET A 292 -8.95 -4.60 -13.33
N SER A 293 -9.25 -4.62 -14.63
CA SER A 293 -10.27 -5.51 -15.20
C SER A 293 -9.85 -6.99 -15.15
N ASN A 294 -8.55 -7.28 -15.20
CA ASN A 294 -8.01 -8.64 -15.24
C ASN A 294 -7.25 -9.04 -13.97
N PHE A 295 -7.37 -8.26 -12.89
CA PHE A 295 -6.52 -8.38 -11.71
C PHE A 295 -6.48 -9.80 -11.13
N PHE A 296 -7.65 -10.40 -10.91
CA PHE A 296 -7.74 -11.75 -10.35
C PHE A 296 -7.23 -12.82 -11.31
N SER A 297 -7.46 -12.65 -12.62
CA SER A 297 -6.91 -13.53 -13.65
C SER A 297 -5.38 -13.49 -13.61
N MET A 298 -4.77 -12.31 -13.57
CA MET A 298 -3.32 -12.14 -13.46
C MET A 298 -2.77 -12.71 -12.15
N ALA A 299 -3.45 -12.47 -11.02
CA ALA A 299 -3.00 -12.91 -9.70
C ALA A 299 -3.08 -14.42 -9.45
N THR A 300 -3.92 -15.13 -10.19
CA THR A 300 -4.14 -16.58 -10.02
C THR A 300 -3.60 -17.42 -11.17
N TRP A 301 -3.09 -16.80 -12.23
CA TRP A 301 -2.60 -17.52 -13.39
C TRP A 301 -1.28 -18.24 -13.09
N ALA A 302 -1.34 -19.57 -13.07
CA ALA A 302 -0.19 -20.47 -12.87
C ALA A 302 0.16 -21.29 -14.12
N GLU A 303 -0.42 -20.93 -15.27
CA GLU A 303 -0.28 -21.67 -16.54
C GLU A 303 -0.52 -23.20 -16.40
N PRO A 304 -1.67 -23.65 -15.86
CA PRO A 304 -1.87 -25.06 -15.51
C PRO A 304 -1.91 -26.01 -16.70
N PHE A 305 -2.21 -25.51 -17.91
CA PHE A 305 -2.28 -26.32 -19.13
C PHE A 305 -0.96 -26.34 -19.90
N GLY A 306 0.00 -25.47 -19.56
CA GLY A 306 1.26 -25.37 -20.29
C GLY A 306 2.05 -26.67 -20.26
N GLY A 307 2.48 -27.14 -21.43
CA GLY A 307 3.25 -28.38 -21.57
C GLY A 307 2.40 -29.66 -21.60
N TYR A 308 1.06 -29.56 -21.55
CA TYR A 308 0.17 -30.67 -21.81
C TYR A 308 -0.27 -30.69 -23.28
N GLY A 309 -0.08 -31.82 -23.97
CA GLY A 309 -0.52 -31.99 -25.36
C GLY A 309 0.07 -30.93 -26.30
N GLU A 310 -0.79 -30.16 -26.96
CA GLU A 310 -0.42 -29.09 -27.90
C GLU A 310 -0.28 -27.71 -27.23
N PHE A 311 -0.54 -27.59 -25.93
CA PHE A 311 -0.48 -26.31 -25.23
C PHE A 311 0.98 -25.89 -24.99
N SER A 312 1.33 -24.72 -25.55
CA SER A 312 2.63 -24.10 -25.31
C SER A 312 2.87 -23.85 -23.82
N ASN A 313 4.12 -24.03 -23.38
CA ASN A 313 4.56 -23.75 -22.03
C ASN A 313 5.42 -22.48 -22.03
N THR A 314 4.82 -21.33 -21.72
CA THR A 314 5.51 -20.03 -21.73
C THR A 314 6.43 -19.85 -20.52
N GLN A 315 6.17 -20.57 -19.42
CA GLN A 315 6.83 -20.40 -18.11
C GLN A 315 6.72 -18.96 -17.56
N PHE A 316 5.80 -18.16 -18.09
CA PHE A 316 5.67 -16.76 -17.71
C PHE A 316 5.41 -16.56 -16.22
N PRO A 317 4.41 -17.22 -15.59
CA PRO A 317 4.15 -16.98 -14.18
C PRO A 317 5.31 -17.46 -13.29
N GLN A 318 6.09 -18.47 -13.72
CA GLN A 318 7.27 -18.98 -13.02
C GLN A 318 8.43 -17.98 -13.07
N ASP A 319 8.73 -17.45 -14.26
CA ASP A 319 9.85 -16.54 -14.48
C ASP A 319 9.60 -15.12 -13.98
N TRP A 320 8.33 -14.72 -13.88
CA TRP A 320 7.95 -13.34 -13.54
C TRP A 320 7.13 -13.25 -12.26
N THR A 321 5.89 -13.74 -12.26
CA THR A 321 4.97 -13.48 -11.15
C THR A 321 5.43 -14.14 -9.85
N ILE A 322 5.85 -15.41 -9.91
CA ILE A 322 6.38 -16.16 -8.76
C ILE A 322 7.74 -15.59 -8.33
N PHE A 323 8.61 -15.25 -9.30
CA PHE A 323 9.86 -14.56 -9.01
C PHE A 323 9.62 -13.26 -8.23
N TYR A 324 8.70 -12.41 -8.70
CA TYR A 324 8.38 -11.15 -8.04
C TYR A 324 7.79 -11.38 -6.66
N TRP A 325 6.83 -12.29 -6.48
CA TRP A 325 6.31 -12.59 -5.13
C TRP A 325 7.39 -13.10 -4.18
N ALA A 326 8.29 -13.96 -4.65
CA ALA A 326 9.41 -14.40 -3.83
C ALA A 326 10.37 -13.25 -3.51
N TRP A 327 10.67 -12.38 -4.48
CA TRP A 327 11.54 -11.22 -4.28
C TRP A 327 10.95 -10.21 -3.31
N TRP A 328 9.66 -9.86 -3.47
CA TRP A 328 8.95 -8.99 -2.54
C TRP A 328 8.93 -9.57 -1.14
N LEU A 329 8.78 -10.89 -1.02
CA LEU A 329 8.79 -11.58 0.26
C LEU A 329 10.15 -11.52 0.97
N VAL A 330 11.26 -11.75 0.26
CA VAL A 330 12.62 -11.65 0.85
C VAL A 330 13.03 -10.23 1.18
N PHE A 331 12.47 -9.24 0.48
CA PHE A 331 12.72 -7.83 0.73
C PHE A 331 11.72 -7.21 1.72
N ALA A 332 10.58 -7.87 1.96
CA ALA A 332 9.52 -7.42 2.84
C ALA A 332 9.99 -6.97 4.22
N PRO A 333 10.95 -7.61 4.90
CA PRO A 333 11.33 -7.16 6.23
C PRO A 333 12.11 -5.85 6.23
N VAL A 334 12.89 -5.62 5.17
CA VAL A 334 13.55 -4.35 4.92
C VAL A 334 12.53 -3.25 4.76
N MET A 335 11.54 -3.50 3.92
CA MET A 335 10.48 -2.53 3.73
C MET A 335 9.56 -2.38 4.92
N GLY A 336 9.29 -3.45 5.65
CA GLY A 336 8.45 -3.43 6.83
C GLY A 336 9.01 -2.54 7.92
N LEU A 337 10.32 -2.61 8.16
CA LEU A 337 10.98 -1.70 9.11
C LEU A 337 10.95 -0.25 8.60
N PHE A 338 11.27 -0.01 7.33
CA PHE A 338 11.23 1.33 6.76
C PHE A 338 9.84 1.96 6.89
N VAL A 339 8.80 1.24 6.46
CA VAL A 339 7.41 1.72 6.52
C VAL A 339 6.97 1.93 7.96
N ALA A 340 7.32 1.03 8.88
CA ALA A 340 7.05 1.22 10.30
C ALA A 340 7.69 2.53 10.81
N ARG A 341 8.98 2.77 10.51
CA ARG A 341 9.72 3.94 10.99
C ARG A 341 9.12 5.25 10.55
N ILE A 342 8.74 5.37 9.27
CA ILE A 342 8.17 6.61 8.73
C ILE A 342 6.68 6.80 9.06
N SER A 343 6.02 5.79 9.65
CA SER A 343 4.58 5.79 9.93
C SER A 343 4.24 6.02 11.41
N ARG A 344 5.23 6.39 12.23
CA ARG A 344 5.03 6.79 13.63
C ARG A 344 3.96 7.88 13.76
N GLY A 345 3.04 7.71 14.71
CA GLY A 345 1.94 8.63 15.01
C GLY A 345 0.71 8.49 14.10
N ARG A 346 0.70 7.54 13.14
CA ARG A 346 -0.45 7.21 12.29
C ARG A 346 -1.23 6.02 12.80
N THR A 347 -2.45 5.83 12.32
CA THR A 347 -3.16 4.55 12.51
C THR A 347 -2.60 3.47 11.61
N ILE A 348 -2.81 2.20 11.98
CA ILE A 348 -2.48 1.06 11.15
C ILE A 348 -3.18 1.14 9.80
N LYS A 349 -4.45 1.56 9.78
CA LYS A 349 -5.23 1.78 8.55
C LYS A 349 -4.56 2.80 7.63
N GLU A 350 -4.15 3.94 8.17
CA GLU A 350 -3.42 4.96 7.41
C GLU A 350 -2.14 4.36 6.83
N MET A 351 -1.32 3.70 7.67
CA MET A 351 -0.07 3.08 7.24
C MET A 351 -0.26 2.11 6.07
N VAL A 352 -1.18 1.14 6.22
CA VAL A 352 -1.43 0.10 5.20
C VAL A 352 -2.00 0.71 3.93
N THR A 353 -3.00 1.58 4.03
CA THR A 353 -3.65 2.19 2.85
C THR A 353 -2.68 3.07 2.09
N GLY A 354 -1.92 3.92 2.78
CA GLY A 354 -0.97 4.81 2.12
C GLY A 354 0.22 4.07 1.53
N ALA A 355 0.74 3.03 2.18
CA ALA A 355 1.82 2.22 1.62
C ALA A 355 1.39 1.53 0.32
N ILE A 356 0.22 0.89 0.30
CA ILE A 356 -0.32 0.25 -0.90
C ILE A 356 -0.57 1.28 -2.00
N PHE A 357 -1.22 2.40 -1.67
CA PHE A 357 -1.62 3.39 -2.68
C PHE A 357 -0.44 4.19 -3.23
N PHE A 358 0.30 4.91 -2.38
CA PHE A 358 1.39 5.77 -2.82
C PHE A 358 2.57 4.97 -3.37
N GLY A 359 2.81 3.79 -2.79
CA GLY A 359 3.83 2.88 -3.27
C GLY A 359 3.54 2.36 -4.68
N SER A 360 2.33 1.82 -4.90
CA SER A 360 1.94 1.30 -6.22
C SER A 360 1.90 2.40 -7.29
N MET A 361 1.39 3.59 -6.92
CA MET A 361 1.35 4.75 -7.80
C MET A 361 2.77 5.18 -8.22
N GLY A 362 3.73 5.12 -7.29
CA GLY A 362 5.12 5.42 -7.59
C GLY A 362 5.70 4.47 -8.63
N CYS A 363 5.56 3.17 -8.42
CA CYS A 363 5.96 2.17 -9.40
C CYS A 363 5.30 2.40 -10.77
N ALA A 364 3.99 2.61 -10.79
CA ALA A 364 3.23 2.79 -12.01
C ALA A 364 3.77 3.97 -12.85
N LEU A 365 4.16 5.08 -12.22
CA LEU A 365 4.73 6.22 -12.95
C LEU A 365 6.06 5.89 -13.65
N PHE A 366 6.92 5.07 -13.04
CA PHE A 366 8.15 4.62 -13.72
C PHE A 366 7.84 3.77 -14.95
N PHE A 367 6.89 2.83 -14.86
CA PHE A 367 6.48 2.01 -16.02
C PHE A 367 5.79 2.85 -17.10
N ILE A 368 4.92 3.78 -16.70
CA ILE A 368 4.19 4.65 -17.62
C ILE A 368 5.13 5.58 -18.38
N VAL A 369 6.19 6.08 -17.73
CA VAL A 369 7.12 7.02 -18.37
C VAL A 369 8.28 6.27 -19.02
N LEU A 370 9.12 5.58 -18.25
CA LEU A 370 10.34 4.95 -18.76
C LEU A 370 10.04 3.72 -19.61
N GLY A 371 9.10 2.88 -19.18
CA GLY A 371 8.72 1.66 -19.88
C GLY A 371 8.08 1.97 -21.22
N ASN A 372 7.06 2.83 -21.22
CA ASN A 372 6.42 3.23 -22.48
C ASN A 372 7.32 4.09 -23.36
N TYR A 373 8.31 4.82 -22.82
CA TYR A 373 9.32 5.47 -23.63
C TYR A 373 10.13 4.44 -24.44
N GLY A 374 10.68 3.41 -23.78
CA GLY A 374 11.40 2.33 -24.46
C GLY A 374 10.53 1.60 -25.48
N LEU A 375 9.28 1.28 -25.11
CA LEU A 375 8.31 0.65 -26.00
C LEU A 375 8.02 1.52 -27.23
N SER A 376 7.88 2.84 -27.06
CA SER A 376 7.62 3.76 -28.18
C SER A 376 8.75 3.78 -29.21
N LEU A 377 10.01 3.68 -28.76
CA LEU A 377 11.17 3.63 -29.65
C LEU A 377 11.23 2.33 -30.46
N GLN A 378 10.85 1.20 -29.83
CA GLN A 378 10.76 -0.09 -30.51
C GLN A 378 9.66 -0.08 -31.57
N LEU A 379 8.46 0.38 -31.20
CA LEU A 379 7.30 0.37 -32.10
C LEU A 379 7.43 1.39 -33.23
N GLY A 380 8.05 2.54 -32.97
CA GLY A 380 8.31 3.56 -33.99
C GLY A 380 9.54 3.26 -34.87
N GLY A 381 10.30 2.21 -34.56
CA GLY A 381 11.48 1.79 -35.31
C GLY A 381 12.70 2.71 -35.16
N GLN A 382 12.70 3.63 -34.18
CA GLN A 382 13.84 4.51 -33.91
C GLN A 382 15.01 3.75 -33.27
N LEU A 383 14.71 2.74 -32.44
CA LEU A 383 15.70 1.90 -31.79
C LEU A 383 15.16 0.48 -31.62
N ASP A 384 15.90 -0.53 -32.07
CA ASP A 384 15.56 -1.93 -31.81
C ASP A 384 16.09 -2.37 -30.43
N VAL A 385 15.35 -1.96 -29.39
CA VAL A 385 15.64 -2.26 -27.98
C VAL A 385 15.71 -3.78 -27.74
N VAL A 386 14.82 -4.54 -28.38
CA VAL A 386 14.76 -6.00 -28.27
C VAL A 386 16.02 -6.65 -28.83
N ALA A 387 16.50 -6.22 -30.00
CA ALA A 387 17.75 -6.73 -30.55
C ALA A 387 18.96 -6.44 -29.64
N ILE A 388 19.06 -5.22 -29.09
CA ILE A 388 20.13 -4.85 -28.16
C ILE A 388 20.07 -5.68 -26.88
N LEU A 389 18.86 -5.87 -26.34
CA LEU A 389 18.64 -6.71 -25.15
C LEU A 389 19.16 -8.13 -25.38
N ASN A 390 18.83 -8.73 -26.52
CA ASN A 390 19.24 -10.10 -26.83
C ASN A 390 20.74 -10.23 -27.11
N ALA A 391 21.36 -9.20 -27.70
CA ALA A 391 22.78 -9.24 -28.06
C ALA A 391 23.72 -8.85 -26.90
N GLN A 392 23.32 -7.89 -26.06
CA GLN A 392 24.21 -7.24 -25.09
C GLN A 392 23.64 -7.21 -23.66
N GLY A 393 22.40 -7.66 -23.46
CA GLY A 393 21.74 -7.71 -22.17
C GLY A 393 21.03 -6.41 -21.77
N ALA A 394 20.27 -6.48 -20.68
CA ALA A 394 19.37 -5.41 -20.26
C ALA A 394 20.06 -4.08 -19.95
N PRO A 395 21.21 -4.02 -19.23
CA PRO A 395 21.89 -2.75 -18.98
C PRO A 395 22.23 -2.00 -20.27
N ALA A 396 22.72 -2.70 -21.30
CA ALA A 396 23.04 -2.08 -22.58
C ALA A 396 21.78 -1.52 -23.28
N ALA A 397 20.68 -2.28 -23.28
CA ALA A 397 19.41 -1.83 -23.84
C ALA A 397 18.83 -0.60 -23.11
N ILE A 398 18.96 -0.55 -21.78
CA ILE A 398 18.55 0.61 -20.96
C ILE A 398 19.36 1.85 -21.34
N PHE A 399 20.70 1.76 -21.37
CA PHE A 399 21.52 2.92 -21.73
C PHE A 399 21.34 3.35 -23.18
N ALA A 400 21.16 2.41 -24.12
CA ALA A 400 20.83 2.74 -25.51
C ALA A 400 19.49 3.47 -25.64
N THR A 401 18.50 3.10 -24.83
CA THR A 401 17.20 3.79 -24.74
C THR A 401 17.37 5.22 -24.21
N LEU A 402 18.11 5.39 -23.12
CA LEU A 402 18.40 6.70 -22.54
C LEU A 402 19.23 7.59 -23.47
N ASP A 403 20.08 6.98 -24.31
CA ASP A 403 20.91 7.71 -25.28
C ASP A 403 20.12 8.37 -26.41
N GLN A 404 18.86 7.95 -26.63
CA GLN A 404 17.96 8.60 -27.59
C GLN A 404 17.39 9.92 -27.06
N LEU A 405 17.54 10.22 -25.76
CA LEU A 405 17.03 11.46 -25.17
C LEU A 405 17.95 12.65 -25.49
N PRO A 406 17.40 13.88 -25.61
CA PRO A 406 18.22 15.08 -25.70
C PRO A 406 19.07 15.22 -24.43
N MET A 407 20.30 15.73 -24.60
CA MET A 407 21.28 15.83 -23.50
C MET A 407 21.59 14.47 -22.84
N SER A 408 21.63 13.39 -23.63
CA SER A 408 21.79 12.01 -23.15
C SER A 408 22.91 11.82 -22.14
N THR A 409 24.07 12.45 -22.35
CA THR A 409 25.20 12.39 -21.39
C THR A 409 24.80 12.86 -19.99
N LEU A 410 24.02 13.95 -19.87
CA LEU A 410 23.52 14.45 -18.59
C LEU A 410 22.48 13.50 -18.00
N VAL A 411 21.55 13.01 -18.83
CA VAL A 411 20.51 12.06 -18.41
C VAL A 411 21.16 10.79 -17.84
N ILE A 412 22.12 10.22 -18.56
CA ILE A 412 22.84 9.01 -18.16
C ILE A 412 23.68 9.27 -16.91
N ALA A 413 24.30 10.45 -16.78
CA ALA A 413 25.01 10.84 -15.55
C ALA A 413 24.08 10.88 -14.33
N VAL A 414 22.91 11.52 -14.46
CA VAL A 414 21.90 11.59 -13.39
C VAL A 414 21.35 10.20 -13.09
N PHE A 415 20.99 9.41 -14.10
CA PHE A 415 20.49 8.04 -13.94
C PHE A 415 21.51 7.15 -13.21
N THR A 416 22.79 7.22 -13.59
CA THR A 416 23.88 6.46 -12.96
C THR A 416 24.07 6.89 -11.50
N LEU A 417 24.02 8.20 -11.22
CA LEU A 417 24.10 8.72 -9.86
C LEU A 417 22.93 8.21 -9.00
N LEU A 418 21.70 8.23 -9.52
CA LEU A 418 20.53 7.69 -8.83
C LEU A 418 20.69 6.19 -8.55
N CYS A 419 21.21 5.41 -9.50
CA CYS A 419 21.49 3.98 -9.29
C CYS A 419 22.48 3.78 -8.12
N VAL A 420 23.56 4.55 -8.06
CA VAL A 420 24.54 4.48 -6.97
C VAL A 420 23.89 4.82 -5.63
N ILE A 421 23.16 5.94 -5.55
CA ILE A 421 22.53 6.39 -4.29
C ILE A 421 21.44 5.42 -3.84
N PHE A 422 20.57 4.95 -4.75
CA PHE A 422 19.54 3.96 -4.38
C PHE A 422 20.18 2.68 -3.84
N THR A 423 21.20 2.17 -4.53
CA THR A 423 21.94 0.98 -4.09
C THR A 423 22.54 1.21 -2.70
N ALA A 424 23.11 2.40 -2.46
CA ALA A 424 23.64 2.78 -1.15
C ALA A 424 22.59 2.68 -0.04
N THR A 425 21.43 3.32 -0.26
CA THR A 425 20.36 3.41 0.74
C THR A 425 19.73 2.04 1.01
N THR A 426 19.56 1.23 -0.03
CA THR A 426 19.06 -0.14 0.09
C THR A 426 20.06 -1.00 0.88
N PHE A 427 21.35 -0.88 0.58
CA PHE A 427 22.37 -1.70 1.21
C PHE A 427 22.57 -1.42 2.69
N ASP A 428 22.58 -0.14 3.07
CA ASP A 428 22.62 0.28 4.47
C ASP A 428 21.40 -0.29 5.23
N SER A 429 20.21 -0.20 4.66
CA SER A 429 18.97 -0.73 5.26
C SER A 429 18.99 -2.24 5.47
N ILE A 430 19.48 -3.02 4.49
CA ILE A 430 19.62 -4.48 4.62
C ILE A 430 20.64 -4.82 5.71
N SER A 431 21.81 -4.18 5.68
CA SER A 431 22.89 -4.42 6.65
C SER A 431 22.46 -4.10 8.08
N TYR A 432 21.64 -3.05 8.26
CA TYR A 432 21.05 -2.67 9.54
C TYR A 432 20.18 -3.79 10.10
N ILE A 433 19.28 -4.36 9.29
CA ILE A 433 18.33 -5.37 9.78
C ILE A 433 19.03 -6.70 10.05
N LEU A 434 19.96 -7.11 9.18
CA LEU A 434 20.78 -8.29 9.46
C LEU A 434 21.53 -8.14 10.79
N ALA A 435 22.09 -6.96 11.04
CA ALA A 435 22.75 -6.66 12.31
C ALA A 435 21.77 -6.66 13.50
N ALA A 436 20.55 -6.15 13.32
CA ALA A 436 19.53 -6.11 14.35
C ALA A 436 19.06 -7.52 14.77
N VAL A 437 18.79 -8.40 13.80
CA VAL A 437 18.26 -9.76 14.04
C VAL A 437 19.25 -10.64 14.81
N VAL A 438 20.55 -10.46 14.57
CA VAL A 438 21.61 -11.21 15.26
C VAL A 438 22.02 -10.61 16.61
N GLN A 439 21.30 -9.60 17.10
CA GLN A 439 21.53 -8.99 18.42
C GLN A 439 20.40 -9.31 19.39
N ASN A 440 20.75 -9.74 20.60
CA ASN A 440 19.77 -10.09 21.64
C ASN A 440 18.99 -8.89 22.17
N ASN A 441 19.62 -7.71 22.19
CA ASN A 441 18.99 -6.45 22.54
C ASN A 441 19.49 -5.36 21.59
N VAL A 442 18.57 -4.56 21.06
CA VAL A 442 18.84 -3.40 20.20
C VAL A 442 18.12 -2.23 20.87
N GLU A 443 18.82 -1.45 21.69
CA GLU A 443 18.18 -0.34 22.42
C GLU A 443 17.76 0.79 21.47
N GLU A 444 18.67 1.21 20.58
CA GLU A 444 18.37 2.21 19.55
C GLU A 444 18.87 1.76 18.17
N GLU A 445 20.18 1.50 18.05
CA GLU A 445 20.79 1.01 16.81
C GLU A 445 21.61 -0.28 17.02
N PRO A 446 21.68 -1.16 16.00
CA PRO A 446 22.60 -2.27 15.97
C PRO A 446 24.06 -1.80 16.08
N MET A 447 24.94 -2.63 16.64
CA MET A 447 26.34 -2.29 16.81
C MET A 447 26.99 -1.96 15.47
N ARG A 448 27.68 -0.81 15.38
CA ARG A 448 28.32 -0.32 14.14
C ARG A 448 29.24 -1.35 13.46
N TRP A 449 30.02 -2.10 14.24
CA TRP A 449 30.89 -3.15 13.68
C TRP A 449 30.07 -4.29 13.05
N ASN A 450 28.92 -4.63 13.63
CA ASN A 450 28.04 -5.71 13.17
C ASN A 450 27.34 -5.29 11.87
N ARG A 451 26.88 -4.04 11.80
CA ARG A 451 26.40 -3.42 10.54
C ARG A 451 27.45 -3.50 9.45
N LEU A 452 28.68 -3.06 9.76
CA LEU A 452 29.80 -3.09 8.83
C LEU A 452 30.12 -4.51 8.35
N PHE A 453 30.13 -5.49 9.27
CA PHE A 453 30.34 -6.90 8.94
C PHE A 453 29.31 -7.40 7.93
N TRP A 454 28.01 -7.15 8.18
CA TRP A 454 26.96 -7.58 7.26
C TRP A 454 26.98 -6.84 5.94
N ALA A 455 27.36 -5.55 5.93
CA ALA A 455 27.58 -4.80 4.70
C ALA A 455 28.63 -5.48 3.80
N PHE A 456 29.72 -6.03 4.34
CA PHE A 456 30.66 -6.80 3.51
C PHE A 456 30.17 -8.22 3.20
N ALA A 457 29.56 -8.92 4.16
CA ALA A 457 29.10 -10.29 3.94
C ALA A 457 28.04 -10.39 2.83
N LEU A 458 27.17 -9.38 2.75
CA LEU A 458 26.12 -9.27 1.74
C LEU A 458 26.63 -9.20 0.30
N SER A 459 27.87 -8.74 0.07
CA SER A 459 28.40 -8.63 -1.30
C SER A 459 28.89 -9.96 -1.88
N PHE A 460 29.13 -10.98 -1.04
CA PHE A 460 29.71 -12.26 -1.49
C PHE A 460 28.76 -13.08 -2.37
N LEU A 461 27.52 -13.25 -1.95
CA LEU A 461 26.53 -14.01 -2.70
C LEU A 461 26.25 -13.38 -4.08
N PRO A 462 25.87 -12.09 -4.21
CA PRO A 462 25.68 -11.46 -5.51
C PRO A 462 26.93 -11.55 -6.40
N ALA A 463 28.14 -11.34 -5.85
CA ALA A 463 29.36 -11.48 -6.63
C ALA A 463 29.45 -12.86 -7.29
N VAL A 464 29.28 -13.95 -6.54
CA VAL A 464 29.33 -15.32 -7.08
C VAL A 464 28.21 -15.57 -8.11
N LEU A 465 26.97 -15.18 -7.80
CA LEU A 465 25.84 -15.42 -8.69
C LEU A 465 25.94 -14.63 -10.01
N MET A 466 26.45 -13.40 -9.97
CA MET A 466 26.67 -12.58 -11.16
C MET A 466 27.63 -13.24 -12.15
N PHE A 467 28.67 -13.93 -11.68
CA PHE A 467 29.61 -14.62 -12.57
C PHE A 467 29.09 -15.95 -13.10
N MET A 468 28.16 -16.59 -12.41
CA MET A 468 27.77 -17.96 -12.69
C MET A 468 26.69 -18.11 -13.76
N GLY A 469 25.66 -17.26 -13.81
CA GLY A 469 24.56 -17.53 -14.73
C GLY A 469 23.57 -16.38 -14.97
N GLY A 470 24.05 -15.14 -14.79
CA GLY A 470 23.29 -13.95 -15.16
C GLY A 470 21.96 -13.82 -14.42
N LEU A 471 20.93 -13.30 -15.10
CA LEU A 471 19.64 -12.96 -14.51
C LEU A 471 18.94 -14.15 -13.85
N SER A 472 18.92 -15.31 -14.50
CA SER A 472 18.21 -16.50 -14.01
C SER A 472 18.73 -16.95 -12.64
N THR A 473 20.05 -16.91 -12.46
CA THR A 473 20.71 -17.27 -11.19
C THR A 473 20.34 -16.30 -10.05
N LEU A 474 20.24 -15.00 -10.36
CA LEU A 474 19.80 -13.99 -9.40
C LEU A 474 18.32 -14.16 -9.02
N GLN A 475 17.46 -14.54 -9.96
CA GLN A 475 16.05 -14.84 -9.68
C GLN A 475 15.90 -16.05 -8.76
N THR A 476 16.67 -17.12 -9.00
CA THR A 476 16.63 -18.32 -8.15
C THR A 476 16.97 -18.02 -6.71
N ALA A 477 17.95 -17.14 -6.45
CA ALA A 477 18.33 -16.78 -5.08
C ALA A 477 17.16 -16.16 -4.30
N ALA A 478 16.36 -15.29 -4.94
CA ALA A 478 15.13 -14.75 -4.36
C ALA A 478 14.08 -15.85 -4.14
N ILE A 479 13.86 -16.72 -5.14
CA ILE A 479 12.87 -17.81 -5.08
C ILE A 479 13.19 -18.82 -3.98
N VAL A 480 14.44 -19.22 -3.84
CA VAL A 480 14.87 -20.17 -2.81
C VAL A 480 14.88 -19.49 -1.42
N GLY A 481 15.33 -18.24 -1.34
CA GLY A 481 15.31 -17.46 -0.11
C GLY A 481 13.89 -17.15 0.39
N GLY A 482 12.91 -17.02 -0.52
CA GLY A 482 11.51 -16.73 -0.20
C GLY A 482 10.78 -17.90 0.45
N LEU A 483 11.22 -19.14 0.21
CA LEU A 483 10.51 -20.33 0.67
C LEU A 483 10.28 -20.35 2.19
N PRO A 484 11.32 -20.20 3.05
CA PRO A 484 11.10 -20.15 4.49
C PRO A 484 10.20 -18.97 4.91
N LEU A 485 10.28 -17.87 4.17
CA LEU A 485 9.49 -16.67 4.45
C LEU A 485 8.01 -16.85 4.12
N LEU A 486 7.61 -17.83 3.29
CA LEU A 486 6.19 -18.15 3.09
C LEU A 486 5.55 -18.52 4.42
N VAL A 487 6.18 -19.44 5.16
CA VAL A 487 5.70 -19.92 6.46
C VAL A 487 5.80 -18.80 7.50
N ILE A 488 6.94 -18.10 7.55
CA ILE A 488 7.15 -17.01 8.53
C ILE A 488 6.11 -15.90 8.32
N SER A 489 5.75 -15.58 7.08
CA SER A 489 4.77 -14.54 6.77
C SER A 489 3.37 -14.89 7.27
N VAL A 490 2.93 -16.12 7.08
CA VAL A 490 1.66 -16.60 7.66
C VAL A 490 1.69 -16.52 9.19
N LEU A 491 2.79 -16.93 9.81
CA LEU A 491 2.95 -16.83 11.27
C LEU A 491 2.96 -15.38 11.76
N LEU A 492 3.55 -14.44 11.01
CA LEU A 492 3.56 -13.01 11.33
C LEU A 492 2.15 -12.42 11.29
N MET A 493 1.36 -12.76 10.25
CA MET A 493 -0.05 -12.33 10.16
C MET A 493 -0.86 -12.83 11.36
N ILE A 494 -0.74 -14.11 11.70
CA ILE A 494 -1.40 -14.71 12.88
C ILE A 494 -0.94 -14.03 14.17
N SER A 495 0.37 -13.80 14.31
CA SER A 495 0.97 -13.22 15.50
C SER A 495 0.46 -11.80 15.75
N PHE A 496 0.42 -10.97 14.70
CA PHE A 496 -0.12 -9.61 14.76
C PHE A 496 -1.58 -9.62 15.20
N VAL A 497 -2.45 -10.40 14.53
CA VAL A 497 -3.88 -10.45 14.88
C VAL A 497 -4.08 -10.87 16.32
N ARG A 498 -3.36 -11.90 16.79
CA ARG A 498 -3.48 -12.38 18.18
C ARG A 498 -3.05 -11.32 19.19
N ALA A 499 -1.90 -10.68 18.97
CA ALA A 499 -1.39 -9.66 19.88
C ALA A 499 -2.32 -8.43 19.93
N ALA A 500 -2.67 -7.90 18.76
CA ALA A 500 -3.50 -6.72 18.64
C ALA A 500 -4.92 -6.93 19.16
N THR A 501 -5.54 -8.09 18.86
CA THR A 501 -6.88 -8.41 19.36
C THR A 501 -6.90 -8.60 20.87
N LEU A 502 -5.88 -9.26 21.44
CA LEU A 502 -5.76 -9.42 22.89
C LEU A 502 -5.69 -8.06 23.57
N ASP A 503 -4.79 -7.19 23.12
CA ASP A 503 -4.59 -5.88 23.75
C ASP A 503 -5.79 -4.95 23.56
N LEU A 504 -6.49 -5.07 22.43
CA LEU A 504 -7.71 -4.31 22.16
C LEU A 504 -8.84 -4.70 23.12
N ARG A 505 -9.05 -6.00 23.36
CA ARG A 505 -10.09 -6.51 24.26
C ARG A 505 -9.83 -6.21 25.74
N GLU A 506 -8.58 -5.98 26.11
CA GLU A 506 -8.21 -5.58 27.47
C GLU A 506 -8.39 -4.08 27.73
N GLN A 507 -8.78 -3.28 26.72
CA GLN A 507 -9.09 -1.87 26.94
C GLN A 507 -10.43 -1.73 27.66
N ALA A 508 -10.46 -0.94 28.73
CA ALA A 508 -11.67 -0.74 29.54
C ALA A 508 -12.85 -0.14 28.77
N GLU A 509 -12.57 0.62 27.71
CA GLU A 509 -13.56 1.28 26.84
C GLU A 509 -13.92 0.45 25.60
N TYR A 510 -13.33 -0.74 25.41
CA TYR A 510 -13.66 -1.59 24.26
C TYR A 510 -15.01 -2.28 24.49
N GLU A 511 -15.99 -1.91 23.67
CA GLU A 511 -17.27 -2.62 23.57
C GLU A 511 -17.24 -3.51 22.32
N ASP A 512 -17.75 -4.74 22.45
CA ASP A 512 -17.87 -5.61 21.29
C ASP A 512 -18.74 -4.94 20.21
N PRO A 513 -18.37 -5.01 18.92
CA PRO A 513 -19.11 -4.37 17.83
C PRO A 513 -20.48 -5.02 17.56
N VAL A 514 -20.93 -5.89 18.46
CA VAL A 514 -22.24 -6.54 18.40
C VAL A 514 -23.29 -5.52 18.84
N ILE A 515 -24.06 -5.04 17.87
CA ILE A 515 -25.19 -4.17 18.16
C ILE A 515 -26.31 -5.02 18.77
N HIS A 516 -26.51 -4.89 20.08
CA HIS A 516 -27.65 -5.44 20.78
C HIS A 516 -28.84 -4.48 20.64
N ILE A 517 -29.79 -4.83 19.79
CA ILE A 517 -31.06 -4.10 19.71
C ILE A 517 -31.94 -4.58 20.87
N GLU A 518 -31.82 -3.91 22.03
CA GLU A 518 -32.57 -4.28 23.25
C GLU A 518 -33.89 -3.52 23.39
N ALA A 519 -34.00 -2.37 22.73
CA ALA A 519 -35.18 -1.52 22.78
C ALA A 519 -35.75 -1.33 21.39
N PHE A 520 -37.04 -1.65 21.26
CA PHE A 520 -37.85 -1.31 20.10
C PHE A 520 -38.80 -0.16 20.50
N PRO A 521 -39.29 0.64 19.53
CA PRO A 521 -40.40 1.54 19.78
C PRO A 521 -41.57 0.80 20.44
N GLN A 522 -42.24 1.41 21.42
CA GLN A 522 -43.37 0.78 22.13
C GLN A 522 -44.49 0.35 21.19
N VAL A 523 -44.71 1.13 20.13
CA VAL A 523 -45.61 0.81 19.03
C VAL A 523 -44.77 0.73 17.77
N ASP A 524 -44.86 -0.39 17.04
CA ASP A 524 -44.16 -0.55 15.77
C ASP A 524 -44.67 0.51 14.77
N PRO A 525 -43.82 1.45 14.29
CA PRO A 525 -44.25 2.52 13.37
C PRO A 525 -44.86 2.00 12.07
N TRP A 526 -44.57 0.75 11.69
CA TRP A 526 -45.08 0.12 10.48
C TRP A 526 -46.39 -0.62 10.69
N SER A 527 -46.81 -0.83 11.94
CA SER A 527 -48.12 -1.40 12.26
C SER A 527 -49.24 -0.40 11.95
N HIS A 528 -50.47 -0.88 11.81
CA HIS A 528 -51.63 -0.01 11.67
C HIS A 528 -51.76 0.95 12.86
N GLU A 529 -51.49 0.47 14.08
CA GLU A 529 -51.48 1.28 15.29
C GLU A 529 -50.38 2.37 15.24
N GLY A 530 -49.17 2.01 14.82
CA GLY A 530 -48.04 2.94 14.73
C GLY A 530 -48.18 3.97 13.62
N ALA A 531 -48.77 3.59 12.48
CA ALA A 531 -49.09 4.53 11.41
C ALA A 531 -50.14 5.54 11.87
N ALA A 532 -51.18 5.09 12.59
CA ALA A 532 -52.19 5.96 13.19
C ALA A 532 -51.60 6.87 14.28
N PHE A 533 -50.70 6.34 15.11
CA PHE A 533 -49.97 7.12 16.12
C PHE A 533 -49.10 8.21 15.47
N GLY A 534 -48.36 7.86 14.41
CA GLY A 534 -47.52 8.81 13.66
C GLY A 534 -48.34 9.90 12.96
N GLU A 535 -49.49 9.55 12.38
CA GLU A 535 -50.42 10.53 11.79
C GLU A 535 -50.96 11.48 12.87
N PHE A 536 -51.35 10.95 14.03
CA PHE A 536 -51.80 11.74 15.17
C PHE A 536 -50.72 12.72 15.67
N GLU A 537 -49.48 12.27 15.87
CA GLU A 537 -48.38 13.13 16.33
C GLU A 537 -48.06 14.24 15.31
N SER A 538 -48.01 13.90 14.02
CA SER A 538 -47.79 14.87 12.94
C SER A 538 -48.87 15.96 12.88
N LEU A 539 -50.13 15.56 13.06
CA LEU A 539 -51.26 16.49 13.12
C LEU A 539 -51.21 17.36 14.40
N CYS A 540 -50.81 16.81 15.53
CA CYS A 540 -50.57 17.57 16.76
C CYS A 540 -49.47 18.62 16.60
N GLN A 541 -48.35 18.26 15.97
CA GLN A 541 -47.27 19.20 15.68
C GLN A 541 -47.73 20.31 14.73
N SER A 542 -48.44 19.94 13.66
CA SER A 542 -49.02 20.90 12.72
C SER A 542 -50.04 21.84 13.38
N ALA A 543 -50.84 21.33 14.31
CA ALA A 543 -51.80 22.12 15.08
C ALA A 543 -51.10 23.10 16.02
N ARG A 544 -50.01 22.69 16.69
CA ARG A 544 -49.17 23.59 17.51
C ARG A 544 -48.56 24.71 16.67
N GLN A 545 -48.01 24.40 15.50
CA GLN A 545 -47.48 25.42 14.59
C GLN A 545 -48.58 26.39 14.13
N ALA A 546 -49.79 25.90 13.88
CA ALA A 546 -50.91 26.76 13.51
C ALA A 546 -51.37 27.67 14.66
N VAL A 547 -51.15 27.31 15.93
CA VAL A 547 -51.38 28.20 17.08
C VAL A 547 -50.40 29.37 17.06
N GLU A 548 -49.12 29.09 16.79
CA GLU A 548 -48.08 30.13 16.66
C GLU A 548 -48.37 31.06 15.48
N ASP A 549 -48.82 30.52 14.34
CA ASP A 549 -49.23 31.31 13.18
C ASP A 549 -50.38 32.26 13.55
N VAL A 550 -51.39 31.80 14.28
CA VAL A 550 -52.50 32.65 14.76
C VAL A 550 -51.99 33.75 15.69
N GLN A 551 -51.07 33.46 16.60
CA GLN A 551 -50.48 34.47 17.48
C GLN A 551 -49.76 35.55 16.66
N LYS A 552 -48.92 35.13 15.71
CA LYS A 552 -48.17 36.02 14.82
C LYS A 552 -49.09 36.92 13.97
N GLU A 553 -50.13 36.35 13.36
CA GLU A 553 -51.09 37.13 12.57
C GLU A 553 -51.94 38.05 13.45
N THR A 554 -52.23 37.66 14.69
CA THR A 554 -52.92 38.51 15.67
C THR A 554 -52.06 39.70 16.06
N GLU A 555 -50.77 39.49 16.31
CA GLU A 555 -49.80 40.55 16.59
C GLU A 555 -49.61 41.49 15.39
N ALA A 556 -49.52 40.95 14.18
CA ALA A 556 -49.43 41.72 12.94
C ALA A 556 -50.67 42.59 12.72
N LEU A 557 -51.87 42.04 12.94
CA LEU A 557 -53.11 42.82 12.87
C LEU A 557 -53.16 43.88 13.97
N THR A 558 -52.76 43.55 15.19
CA THR A 558 -52.77 44.48 16.33
C THR A 558 -51.77 45.62 16.14
N SER A 559 -50.60 45.36 15.56
CA SER A 559 -49.59 46.38 15.26
C SER A 559 -50.08 47.32 14.15
N LEU A 560 -50.68 46.80 13.08
CA LEU A 560 -51.33 47.60 12.03
C LEU A 560 -52.48 48.45 12.58
N LYS A 561 -53.33 47.89 13.44
CA LYS A 561 -54.41 48.64 14.11
C LYS A 561 -53.84 49.77 14.97
N ARG A 562 -52.75 49.52 15.70
CA ARG A 562 -52.06 50.53 16.50
C ARG A 562 -51.43 51.62 15.63
N GLU A 563 -50.84 51.26 14.49
CA GLU A 563 -50.24 52.20 13.53
C GLU A 563 -51.29 53.14 12.93
N TYR A 564 -52.47 52.61 12.57
CA TYR A 564 -53.48 53.35 11.83
C TYR A 564 -54.48 54.11 12.71
N PHE A 565 -54.76 53.61 13.93
CA PHE A 565 -55.83 54.15 14.78
C PHE A 565 -55.38 54.52 16.21
N GLY A 566 -54.11 54.29 16.58
CA GLY A 566 -53.67 54.43 17.97
C GLY A 566 -54.09 53.26 18.86
N PHE A 567 -54.04 53.41 20.19
CA PHE A 567 -54.33 52.29 21.12
C PHE A 567 -55.83 51.92 21.08
N PHE A 568 -56.17 50.91 20.28
CA PHE A 568 -57.55 50.48 20.04
C PHE A 568 -57.76 49.03 20.52
N LYS A 569 -58.88 48.75 21.20
CA LYS A 569 -59.16 47.45 21.85
C LYS A 569 -60.46 46.77 21.38
N GLY A 570 -61.07 47.23 20.27
CA GLY A 570 -62.38 46.76 19.76
C GLY A 570 -62.41 46.39 18.26
N GLU A 571 -63.60 46.00 17.78
CA GLU A 571 -63.89 45.84 16.34
C GLU A 571 -63.86 47.22 15.64
N ILE A 572 -63.29 47.28 14.43
CA ILE A 572 -63.23 48.52 13.65
C ILE A 572 -64.62 48.75 13.06
N LEU A 573 -65.21 49.91 13.36
CA LEU A 573 -66.50 50.30 12.80
C LEU A 573 -66.32 50.78 11.35
N GLU A 574 -67.29 50.52 10.47
CA GLU A 574 -67.23 50.87 9.04
C GLU A 574 -66.95 52.38 8.81
N ASN A 575 -67.39 53.22 9.75
CA ASN A 575 -67.15 54.66 9.73
C ASN A 575 -65.68 55.05 9.98
N GLU A 576 -64.91 54.26 10.72
CA GLU A 576 -63.49 54.53 11.03
C GLU A 576 -62.58 54.13 9.85
N MET A 577 -63.01 53.16 9.04
CA MET A 577 -62.29 52.78 7.81
C MET A 577 -62.29 53.87 6.74
N ASN A 578 -63.25 54.79 6.77
CA ASN A 578 -63.38 55.88 5.80
C ASN A 578 -62.31 56.97 5.97
N GLU A 579 -61.57 56.98 7.08
CA GLU A 579 -60.47 57.92 7.34
C GLU A 579 -59.10 57.40 6.83
N LEU A 580 -59.04 56.15 6.37
CA LEU A 580 -57.81 55.53 5.84
C LEU A 580 -57.70 55.65 4.31
N SER A 581 -56.47 55.77 3.81
CA SER A 581 -56.21 55.69 2.36
C SER A 581 -56.47 54.29 1.80
N GLU A 582 -56.85 54.18 0.52
CA GLU A 582 -57.11 52.86 -0.12
C GLU A 582 -56.00 51.81 0.10
N PRO A 583 -54.68 52.16 0.04
CA PRO A 583 -53.62 51.21 0.32
C PRO A 583 -53.61 50.70 1.78
N GLN A 584 -54.00 51.53 2.75
CA GLN A 584 -54.07 51.15 4.17
C GLN A 584 -55.24 50.22 4.44
N VAL A 585 -56.41 50.51 3.84
CA VAL A 585 -57.60 49.64 3.90
C VAL A 585 -57.29 48.26 3.29
N ALA A 586 -56.59 48.22 2.15
CA ALA A 586 -56.19 46.97 1.51
C ALA A 586 -55.23 46.13 2.38
N LYS A 587 -54.26 46.75 3.04
CA LYS A 587 -53.34 46.08 3.98
C LYS A 587 -54.07 45.52 5.20
N LEU A 588 -54.99 46.29 5.79
CA LEU A 588 -55.74 45.87 6.97
C LEU A 588 -56.68 44.71 6.64
N ARG A 589 -57.43 44.77 5.54
CA ARG A 589 -58.26 43.64 5.06
C ARG A 589 -57.43 42.40 4.75
N LYS A 590 -56.21 42.56 4.22
CA LYS A 590 -55.29 41.44 3.97
C LYS A 590 -54.84 40.77 5.28
N ALA A 591 -54.50 41.55 6.30
CA ALA A 591 -54.12 41.03 7.61
C ALA A 591 -55.31 40.35 8.34
N GLU A 592 -56.51 40.93 8.26
CA GLU A 592 -57.73 40.30 8.79
C GLU A 592 -58.05 38.99 8.09
N LYS A 593 -57.87 38.93 6.77
CA LYS A 593 -58.02 37.68 6.00
C LYS A 593 -56.97 36.65 6.41
N ALA A 594 -55.70 37.04 6.53
CA ALA A 594 -54.62 36.15 6.96
C ALA A 594 -54.87 35.56 8.36
N LEU A 595 -55.35 36.38 9.30
CA LEU A 595 -55.75 35.92 10.63
C LEU A 595 -56.93 34.94 10.57
N LYS A 596 -57.97 35.24 9.78
CA LYS A 596 -59.11 34.33 9.59
C LYS A 596 -58.68 32.99 8.98
N ASP A 597 -57.81 33.02 7.98
CA ASP A 597 -57.27 31.82 7.33
C ASP A 597 -56.40 30.99 8.31
N ALA A 598 -55.58 31.65 9.14
CA ALA A 598 -54.79 31.00 10.19
C ALA A 598 -55.68 30.34 11.27
N ILE A 599 -56.74 31.03 11.71
CA ILE A 599 -57.72 30.48 12.66
C ILE A 599 -58.44 29.27 12.07
N ALA A 600 -58.90 29.37 10.82
CA ALA A 600 -59.57 28.26 10.12
C ALA A 600 -58.63 27.05 9.96
N ARG A 601 -57.36 27.30 9.63
CA ARG A 601 -56.33 26.26 9.52
C ARG A 601 -56.08 25.57 10.87
N LYS A 602 -55.96 26.33 11.96
CA LYS A 602 -55.83 25.79 13.33
C LYS A 602 -57.02 24.88 13.67
N VAL A 603 -58.25 25.35 13.48
CA VAL A 603 -59.46 24.57 13.78
C VAL A 603 -59.49 23.26 12.98
N ARG A 604 -59.18 23.32 11.68
CA ARG A 604 -59.14 22.14 10.82
C ARG A 604 -58.10 21.11 11.29
N LEU A 605 -56.89 21.57 11.61
CA LEU A 605 -55.81 20.68 12.08
C LEU A 605 -56.13 20.07 13.44
N SER A 606 -56.74 20.82 14.36
CA SER A 606 -57.21 20.28 15.65
C SER A 606 -58.28 19.19 15.46
N GLN A 607 -59.26 19.40 14.57
CA GLN A 607 -60.28 18.38 14.27
C GLN A 607 -59.69 17.13 13.61
N GLN A 608 -58.69 17.30 12.75
CA GLN A 608 -57.98 16.17 12.14
C GLN A 608 -57.17 15.40 13.19
N ALA A 609 -56.47 16.09 14.08
CA ALA A 609 -55.73 15.47 15.19
C ALA A 609 -56.66 14.69 16.13
N GLU A 610 -57.85 15.21 16.45
CA GLU A 610 -58.84 14.50 17.27
C GLU A 610 -59.32 13.20 16.61
N LYS A 611 -59.54 13.20 15.30
CA LYS A 611 -59.92 12.00 14.55
C LYS A 611 -58.80 10.96 14.53
N ALA A 612 -57.58 11.40 14.22
CA ALA A 612 -56.40 10.52 14.22
C ALA A 612 -56.14 9.93 15.62
N HIS A 613 -56.35 10.72 16.69
CA HIS A 613 -56.25 10.23 18.07
C HIS A 613 -57.28 9.14 18.38
N ALA A 614 -58.53 9.31 17.92
CA ALA A 614 -59.59 8.32 18.12
C ALA A 614 -59.29 7.01 17.38
N GLU A 615 -58.74 7.10 16.17
CA GLU A 615 -58.31 5.95 15.38
C GLU A 615 -57.14 5.21 16.03
N TYR A 616 -56.09 5.93 16.44
CA TYR A 616 -54.97 5.37 17.21
C TYR A 616 -55.46 4.66 18.48
N LYS A 617 -56.31 5.32 19.28
CA LYS A 617 -56.81 4.76 20.54
C LYS A 617 -57.59 3.48 20.32
N LYS A 618 -58.41 3.41 19.27
CA LYS A 618 -59.16 2.21 18.91
C LYS A 618 -58.23 1.04 18.57
N LEU A 619 -57.25 1.29 17.70
CA LEU A 619 -56.29 0.26 17.30
C LEU A 619 -55.43 -0.23 18.48
N SER A 620 -55.09 0.67 19.41
CA SER A 620 -54.35 0.33 20.63
C SER A 620 -55.16 -0.56 21.59
N THR A 621 -56.46 -0.29 21.74
CA THR A 621 -57.34 -1.12 22.60
C THR A 621 -57.59 -2.51 22.01
N ASP A 622 -57.78 -2.60 20.69
CA ASP A 622 -57.96 -3.89 20.00
C ASP A 622 -56.70 -4.78 20.12
N ASN A 623 -55.51 -4.18 20.19
CA ASN A 623 -54.23 -4.89 20.30
C ASN A 623 -53.95 -5.39 21.73
N ASP A 624 -54.32 -4.61 22.75
CA ASP A 624 -54.26 -5.00 24.17
C ASP A 624 -55.18 -6.20 24.47
N GLU A 625 -56.40 -6.21 23.91
CA GLU A 625 -57.34 -7.34 24.08
C GLU A 625 -56.83 -8.63 23.41
N ALA A 626 -56.11 -8.50 22.29
CA ALA A 626 -55.54 -9.64 21.57
C ALA A 626 -54.28 -10.24 22.23
N GLN A 627 -53.54 -9.48 23.05
CA GLN A 627 -52.38 -9.98 23.80
C GLN A 627 -52.74 -10.65 25.14
N VAL A 628 -53.95 -10.42 25.66
CA VAL A 628 -54.43 -10.98 26.94
C VAL A 628 -55.22 -12.29 26.77
N ALA A 629 -55.64 -12.62 25.54
CA ALA A 629 -56.28 -13.89 25.15
C ALA A 629 -55.26 -14.93 24.70
#